data_AF-A0A4Y2IPS3-F1
#
_entry.id   AF-A0A4Y2IPS3-F1
#
_cell.length_a   1.000
_cell.length_b   1.000
_cell.length_c   1.000
_cell.angle_alpha   90.00
_cell.angle_beta   90.00
_cell.angle_gamma   90.00
#
_symmetry.space_group_name_H-M   'P 1'
#
loop_
_entity.id
_entity.type
_entity.pdbx_description
1 polymer ?
#
loop_
_entity_poly.entity_id
_entity_poly.type
_entity_poly.pdbx_seq_one_letter_code
_entity_poly.pdbx_strand_id
1 'polypeptide(L)'
;MHNAFKAGCIASTWGIVDFSTALYYLFKNSPVHRYDFLKESEGALPKKFIQHRWLENVPASESAINLLPSIKKYIVSVDKEEHNQPNCKSYACVKIHMSDSLLSVKLKVFHSIAKVFAAFFNKRSD
;
A
#
# COMPACT_ATOMS: atom_id res chain seq x y z
N MET A 1 -1.67 -23.42 1.46
CA MET A 1 -2.51 -22.23 1.74
C MET A 1 -1.80 -20.92 1.39
N HIS A 2 -0.59 -20.64 1.91
CA HIS A 2 0.23 -19.49 1.47
C HIS A 2 0.38 -19.36 -0.05
N ASN A 3 0.79 -20.45 -0.72
CA ASN A 3 0.97 -20.44 -2.17
C ASN A 3 -0.34 -20.26 -2.95
N ALA A 4 -1.46 -20.77 -2.43
CA ALA A 4 -2.77 -20.59 -3.06
C ALA A 4 -3.26 -19.14 -2.93
N PHE A 5 -3.06 -18.51 -1.76
CA PHE A 5 -3.36 -17.09 -1.57
C PHE A 5 -2.51 -16.21 -2.48
N LYS A 6 -1.19 -16.45 -2.50
CA LYS A 6 -0.27 -15.77 -3.43
C LYS A 6 -0.71 -15.95 -4.89
N ALA A 7 -1.01 -17.18 -5.31
CA ALA A 7 -1.47 -17.48 -6.67
C ALA A 7 -2.76 -16.73 -7.01
N GLY A 8 -3.75 -16.71 -6.11
CA GLY A 8 -4.99 -15.95 -6.29
C GLY A 8 -4.75 -14.44 -6.43
N CYS A 9 -3.87 -13.87 -5.61
CA CYS A 9 -3.52 -12.45 -5.70
C CYS A 9 -2.72 -12.09 -6.97
N ILE A 10 -1.91 -13.01 -7.49
CA ILE A 10 -1.22 -12.82 -8.78
C ILE A 10 -2.22 -12.91 -9.92
N ALA A 11 -3.09 -13.94 -9.90
CA ALA A 11 -4.11 -14.19 -10.92
C ALA A 11 -5.16 -13.08 -11.02
N SER A 12 -5.39 -12.30 -9.94
CA SER A 12 -6.32 -11.18 -9.98
C SER A 12 -5.82 -9.97 -10.77
N THR A 13 -4.51 -9.92 -11.09
CA THR A 13 -3.87 -8.80 -11.81
C THR A 13 -4.14 -7.43 -11.19
N TRP A 14 -4.44 -7.36 -9.89
CA TRP A 14 -4.81 -6.10 -9.21
C TRP A 14 -3.63 -5.21 -8.85
N GLY A 15 -2.39 -5.70 -8.99
CA GLY A 15 -1.18 -4.92 -8.69
C GLY A 15 -1.04 -4.50 -7.22
N ILE A 16 -1.68 -5.22 -6.27
CA ILE A 16 -1.65 -4.88 -4.83
C ILE A 16 -0.23 -4.88 -4.27
N VAL A 17 0.58 -5.83 -4.71
CA VAL A 17 1.99 -5.94 -4.31
C VAL A 17 2.78 -4.75 -4.85
N ASP A 18 2.56 -4.39 -6.12
CA ASP A 18 3.26 -3.29 -6.78
C ASP A 18 2.91 -1.96 -6.12
N PHE A 19 1.61 -1.69 -5.92
CA PHE A 19 1.13 -0.52 -5.20
C PHE A 19 1.73 -0.43 -3.79
N SER A 20 1.61 -1.49 -3.00
CA SER A 20 2.06 -1.48 -1.59
C SER A 20 3.58 -1.32 -1.49
N THR A 21 4.32 -1.91 -2.42
CA THR A 21 5.78 -1.78 -2.51
C THR A 21 6.16 -0.36 -2.92
N ALA A 22 5.56 0.15 -3.99
CA ALA A 22 5.80 1.51 -4.48
C ALA A 22 5.49 2.55 -3.42
N LEU A 23 4.38 2.40 -2.71
CA LEU A 23 3.96 3.30 -1.64
C LEU A 23 5.01 3.39 -0.52
N TYR A 24 5.54 2.25 -0.07
CA TYR A 24 6.60 2.24 0.93
C TYR A 24 7.89 2.90 0.43
N TYR A 25 8.32 2.55 -0.78
CA TYR A 25 9.59 3.04 -1.33
C TYR A 25 9.55 4.52 -1.76
N LEU A 26 8.36 5.06 -2.06
CA LEU A 26 8.16 6.49 -2.34
C LEU A 26 8.70 7.38 -1.22
N PHE A 27 8.42 7.01 0.04
CA PHE A 27 8.83 7.77 1.21
C PHE A 27 10.09 7.23 1.88
N LYS A 28 10.43 5.96 1.68
CA LYS A 28 11.69 5.40 2.19
C LYS A 28 12.91 6.00 1.49
N ASN A 29 12.84 6.15 0.17
CA ASN A 29 14.01 6.51 -0.63
C ASN A 29 14.25 8.03 -0.71
N SER A 30 13.27 8.83 -0.29
CA SER A 30 13.36 10.30 -0.35
C SER A 30 12.88 10.92 0.97
N PRO A 31 13.80 11.51 1.77
CA PRO A 31 13.41 12.23 2.98
C PRO A 31 12.55 13.46 2.68
N VAL A 32 12.73 14.07 1.51
CA VAL A 32 11.94 15.23 1.05
C VAL A 32 10.49 14.82 0.82
N HIS A 33 10.23 13.75 0.07
CA HIS A 33 8.85 13.28 -0.17
C HIS A 33 8.17 12.87 1.14
N ARG A 34 8.94 12.25 2.05
CA ARG A 34 8.45 11.89 3.38
C ARG A 34 8.06 13.13 4.18
N TYR A 35 8.89 14.16 4.19
CA TYR A 35 8.61 15.41 4.89
C TYR A 35 7.35 16.09 4.34
N ASP A 36 7.23 16.21 3.01
CA ASP A 36 6.06 16.83 2.39
C ASP A 36 4.79 16.01 2.63
N PHE A 37 4.85 14.69 2.52
CA PHE A 37 3.72 13.82 2.84
C PHE A 37 3.27 13.92 4.32
N LEU A 38 4.19 14.14 5.25
CA LEU A 38 3.88 14.30 6.67
C LEU A 38 3.16 15.62 6.97
N LYS A 39 3.15 16.60 6.07
CA LYS A 39 2.30 17.80 6.18
C LYS A 39 0.85 17.49 5.85
N GLU A 40 0.63 16.55 4.92
CA GLU A 40 -0.69 16.15 4.42
C GLU A 40 -1.31 14.95 5.16
N SER A 41 -0.50 14.24 5.95
CA SER A 41 -0.90 13.07 6.73
C SER A 41 -0.85 13.35 8.23
N GLU A 42 -1.65 12.62 9.00
CA GLU A 42 -1.66 12.67 10.47
C GLU A 42 -0.44 11.93 11.07
N GLY A 43 0.75 12.12 10.50
CA GLY A 43 2.01 11.56 11.00
C GLY A 43 2.27 10.08 10.67
N ALA A 44 1.32 9.38 10.05
CA ALA A 44 1.44 7.95 9.74
C ALA A 44 2.15 7.71 8.41
N LEU A 45 3.01 6.68 8.35
CA LEU A 45 3.73 6.26 7.15
C LEU A 45 3.39 4.83 6.74
N PRO A 46 3.52 4.48 5.45
CA PRO A 46 3.21 3.14 4.99
C PRO A 46 4.16 2.11 5.59
N LYS A 47 3.59 0.96 5.94
CA LYS A 47 4.36 -0.21 6.37
C LYS A 47 4.86 -1.00 5.16
N LYS A 48 6.03 -1.63 5.31
CA LYS A 48 6.65 -2.43 4.25
C LYS A 48 5.81 -3.68 3.96
N PHE A 49 5.48 -3.90 2.69
CA PHE A 49 4.96 -5.18 2.23
C PHE A 49 6.11 -6.18 2.02
N ILE A 50 5.99 -7.39 2.58
CA ILE A 50 7.00 -8.44 2.52
C ILE A 50 6.50 -9.56 1.60
N GLN A 51 7.03 -9.64 0.39
CA GLN A 51 6.55 -10.56 -0.66
C GLN A 51 6.72 -12.06 -0.35
N HIS A 52 7.55 -12.43 0.63
CA HIS A 52 7.68 -13.82 1.07
C HIS A 52 6.83 -14.15 2.31
N ARG A 53 6.21 -13.13 2.94
CA ARG A 53 5.40 -13.26 4.18
C ARG A 53 4.02 -12.67 3.98
N TRP A 54 3.23 -13.30 3.11
CA TRP A 54 1.92 -12.77 2.69
C TRP A 54 0.93 -12.59 3.85
N LEU A 55 0.98 -13.44 4.87
CA LEU A 55 0.10 -13.34 6.04
C LEU A 55 0.53 -12.27 7.03
N GLU A 56 1.83 -12.01 7.13
CA GLU A 56 2.37 -10.93 7.98
C GLU A 56 2.14 -9.54 7.36
N ASN A 57 1.58 -9.47 6.15
CA ASN A 57 1.25 -8.21 5.47
C ASN A 57 -0.14 -7.66 5.85
N VAL A 58 -0.86 -8.26 6.81
CA VAL A 58 -2.11 -7.68 7.34
C VAL A 58 -1.90 -6.23 7.81
N PRO A 59 -0.88 -5.90 8.63
CA PRO A 59 -0.62 -4.51 9.01
C PRO A 59 -0.21 -3.61 7.84
N ALA A 60 0.46 -4.15 6.82
CA ALA A 60 0.85 -3.40 5.62
C ALA A 60 -0.36 -3.01 4.78
N SER A 61 -1.28 -3.95 4.55
CA SER A 61 -2.52 -3.70 3.83
C SER A 61 -3.46 -2.75 4.59
N GLU A 62 -3.58 -2.89 5.91
CA GLU A 62 -4.35 -1.97 6.75
C GLU A 62 -3.79 -0.55 6.69
N SER A 63 -2.48 -0.41 6.85
CA SER A 63 -1.78 0.88 6.72
C SER A 63 -2.00 1.51 5.34
N ALA A 64 -1.91 0.72 4.26
CA ALA A 64 -2.15 1.21 2.91
C ALA A 64 -3.60 1.72 2.72
N ILE A 65 -4.60 1.00 3.25
CA ILE A 65 -6.01 1.41 3.20
C ILE A 65 -6.22 2.74 3.93
N ASN A 66 -5.67 2.87 5.14
CA ASN A 66 -5.86 4.06 5.97
C ASN A 66 -5.16 5.30 5.39
N LEU A 67 -4.07 5.11 4.64
CA LEU A 67 -3.31 6.21 4.03
C LEU A 67 -3.88 6.70 2.70
N LEU A 68 -4.84 5.99 2.08
CA LEU A 68 -5.41 6.40 0.78
C LEU A 68 -5.88 7.87 0.75
N PRO A 69 -6.60 8.40 1.77
CA PRO A 69 -7.02 9.80 1.76
C PRO A 69 -5.84 10.78 1.77
N SER A 70 -4.81 10.51 2.60
CA SER A 70 -3.61 11.35 2.68
C SER A 70 -2.77 11.27 1.39
N ILE A 71 -2.67 10.09 0.77
CA ILE A 71 -1.98 9.93 -0.52
C ILE A 71 -2.70 10.73 -1.60
N LYS A 72 -4.03 10.73 -1.61
CA LYS A 72 -4.82 11.52 -2.56
C LYS A 72 -4.54 13.02 -2.38
N LYS A 73 -4.51 13.52 -1.13
CA LYS A 73 -4.15 14.92 -0.84
C LYS A 73 -2.74 15.24 -1.31
N TYR A 74 -1.77 14.38 -1.01
CA TYR A 74 -0.38 14.55 -1.43
C TYR A 74 -0.21 14.58 -2.95
N ILE A 75 -0.92 13.73 -3.70
CA ILE A 75 -0.88 13.79 -5.17
C ILE A 75 -1.45 15.12 -5.68
N VAL A 76 -2.54 15.60 -5.08
CA VAL A 76 -3.15 16.89 -5.44
C VAL A 76 -2.22 18.06 -5.12
N SER A 77 -1.51 18.07 -3.99
CA SER A 77 -0.56 19.14 -3.66
C SER A 77 0.65 19.14 -4.61
N VAL A 78 1.14 17.95 -4.98
CA VAL A 78 2.18 17.83 -6.02
C VAL A 78 1.68 18.32 -7.39
N ASP A 79 0.45 17.98 -7.78
CA ASP A 79 -0.12 18.39 -9.07
C ASP A 79 -0.43 19.90 -9.14
N LYS A 80 -0.55 20.57 -7.98
CA LYS A 80 -0.66 22.03 -7.84
C LYS A 80 0.69 22.75 -7.77
N GLU A 81 1.80 22.02 -7.92
CA GLU A 81 3.17 22.54 -7.80
C GLU A 81 3.49 23.10 -6.39
N GLU A 82 2.73 22.71 -5.36
CA GLU A 82 3.03 23.05 -3.96
C GLU A 82 4.30 22.30 -3.47
N HIS A 83 4.66 21.21 -4.15
CA HIS A 83 5.87 20.43 -3.94
C HIS A 83 6.53 20.06 -5.27
N ASN A 84 7.85 19.85 -5.25
CA ASN A 84 8.57 19.33 -6.42
C ASN A 84 8.02 17.95 -6.81
N GLN A 85 7.69 17.78 -8.10
CA GLN A 85 7.17 16.52 -8.60
C GLN A 85 8.18 15.39 -8.42
N PRO A 86 7.82 14.29 -7.71
CA PRO A 86 8.71 13.15 -7.59
C PRO A 86 8.93 12.47 -8.96
N ASN A 87 10.10 12.65 -9.55
CA ASN A 87 10.49 11.93 -10.76
C ASN A 87 11.03 10.53 -10.39
N CYS A 88 10.17 9.66 -9.85
CA CYS A 88 10.55 8.29 -9.50
C CYS A 88 9.49 7.26 -9.87
N LYS A 89 9.96 6.04 -10.18
CA LYS A 89 9.08 4.90 -10.55
C LYS A 89 8.02 4.61 -9.49
N SER A 90 8.37 4.76 -8.21
CA SER A 90 7.44 4.57 -7.09
C SER A 90 6.29 5.58 -7.13
N TYR A 91 6.56 6.85 -7.40
CA TYR A 91 5.52 7.87 -7.50
C TYR A 91 4.62 7.64 -8.72
N ALA A 92 5.21 7.33 -9.87
CA ALA A 92 4.44 7.01 -11.08
C ALA A 92 3.50 5.81 -10.85
N CYS A 93 4.00 4.74 -10.23
CA CYS A 93 3.20 3.58 -9.86
C CYS A 93 2.06 3.92 -8.88
N VAL A 94 2.35 4.70 -7.83
CA VAL A 94 1.34 5.16 -6.88
C VAL A 94 0.27 5.99 -7.60
N LYS A 95 0.64 6.94 -8.46
CA LYS A 95 -0.29 7.78 -9.21
C LYS A 95 -1.20 6.96 -10.14
N ILE A 96 -0.64 5.97 -10.84
CA ILE A 96 -1.40 5.04 -11.69
C ILE A 96 -2.45 4.29 -10.86
N HIS A 97 -2.05 3.67 -9.75
CA HIS A 97 -3.00 2.94 -8.90
C HIS A 97 -4.02 3.85 -8.22
N MET A 98 -3.65 5.06 -7.83
CA MET A 98 -4.58 6.02 -7.22
C MET A 98 -5.65 6.55 -8.21
N SER A 99 -5.43 6.39 -9.52
CA SER A 99 -6.45 6.67 -10.54
C SER A 99 -7.51 5.56 -10.65
N ASP A 100 -7.24 4.37 -10.11
CA ASP A 100 -8.20 3.26 -10.07
C ASP A 100 -9.23 3.47 -8.96
N SER A 101 -10.48 3.74 -9.35
CA SER A 101 -11.60 3.93 -8.42
C SER A 101 -11.87 2.71 -7.54
N LEU A 102 -11.44 1.52 -7.96
CA LEU A 102 -11.62 0.26 -7.24
C LEU A 102 -10.44 -0.09 -6.33
N LEU A 103 -9.36 0.70 -6.30
CA LEU A 103 -8.17 0.40 -5.50
C LEU A 103 -8.51 0.12 -4.03
N SER A 104 -9.35 0.97 -3.42
CA SER A 104 -9.78 0.80 -2.02
C SER A 104 -10.47 -0.54 -1.79
N VAL A 105 -11.33 -0.95 -2.73
CA VAL A 105 -12.05 -2.22 -2.66
C VAL A 105 -11.09 -3.38 -2.82
N LYS A 106 -10.19 -3.34 -3.81
CA LYS A 106 -9.18 -4.39 -4.06
C LYS A 106 -8.27 -4.60 -2.85
N LEU A 107 -7.83 -3.51 -2.20
CA LEU A 107 -7.05 -3.56 -0.96
C LEU A 107 -7.83 -4.16 0.20
N LYS A 108 -9.11 -3.78 0.37
CA LYS A 108 -9.99 -4.35 1.41
C LYS A 108 -10.26 -5.83 1.21
N VAL A 109 -10.46 -6.28 -0.03
CA VAL A 109 -10.61 -7.70 -0.36
C VAL A 109 -9.33 -8.46 -0.02
N PHE A 110 -8.18 -7.96 -0.45
CA PHE A 110 -6.88 -8.54 -0.08
C PHE A 110 -6.72 -8.65 1.44
N HIS A 111 -6.99 -7.55 2.16
CA HIS A 111 -6.85 -7.47 3.61
C HIS A 111 -7.79 -8.44 4.33
N SER A 112 -9.05 -8.54 3.90
CA SER A 112 -10.05 -9.46 4.45
C SER A 112 -9.59 -10.91 4.32
N ILE A 113 -9.16 -11.32 3.13
CA ILE A 113 -8.67 -12.67 2.88
C ILE A 113 -7.40 -12.94 3.72
N ALA A 114 -6.46 -11.99 3.77
CA ALA A 114 -5.26 -12.10 4.58
C ALA A 114 -5.57 -12.28 6.08
N LYS A 115 -6.58 -11.57 6.60
CA LYS A 115 -7.04 -11.70 7.99
C LYS A 115 -7.63 -13.08 8.28
N VAL A 116 -8.46 -13.61 7.39
CA VAL A 116 -9.04 -14.96 7.54
C VAL A 116 -7.92 -16.00 7.64
N PHE A 117 -6.94 -15.92 6.75
CA PHE A 117 -5.81 -16.83 6.80
C PHE A 117 -4.96 -16.63 8.05
N ALA A 118 -4.59 -15.41 8.42
CA ALA A 118 -3.80 -15.14 9.62
C ALA A 118 -4.48 -15.69 10.89
N ALA A 119 -5.80 -15.50 11.03
CA ALA A 119 -6.56 -16.04 12.15
C ALA A 119 -6.57 -17.58 12.19
N PHE A 120 -6.60 -18.23 11.03
CA PHE A 120 -6.55 -19.70 10.96
C PHE A 120 -5.20 -20.26 11.43
N PHE A 121 -4.09 -19.57 11.16
CA PHE A 121 -2.76 -20.01 11.59
C PHE A 121 -2.47 -19.71 13.06
N ASN A 122 -2.98 -18.59 13.59
CA ASN A 122 -2.76 -18.22 14.98
C ASN A 122 -3.59 -19.05 15.98
N LYS A 123 -4.64 -19.75 15.51
CA LYS A 123 -5.50 -20.61 16.34
C LYS A 123 -4.95 -22.02 16.63
N ARG A 124 -3.77 -22.39 16.12
CA ARG A 124 -3.18 -23.74 16.28
C ARG A 124 -2.00 -23.81 17.26
N SER A 125 -1.81 -22.79 18.08
CA SER A 125 -0.70 -22.70 19.04
C SER A 125 -1.09 -23.02 20.48
N ASP A 126 -2.30 -23.53 20.72
CA ASP A 126 -2.79 -23.99 22.03
C ASP A 126 -3.03 -25.50 22.03
#